data_AF-A0A6G1R633-F1
#
_entry.id   AF-A0A6G1R633-F1
#
_cell.length_a   1.000
_cell.length_b   1.000
_cell.length_c   1.000
_cell.angle_alpha   90.00
_cell.angle_beta   90.00
_cell.angle_gamma   90.00
#
_symmetry.space_group_name_H-M   'P 1'
#
loop_
_entity.id
_entity.type
_entity.pdbx_description
1 polymer ?
#
loop_
_entity_poly.entity_id
_entity_poly.type
_entity_poly.pdbx_seq_one_letter_code
_entity_poly.pdbx_strand_id
1 'polypeptide(L)'
;LEVFMANRTSVMFNFPDQATVKKVVYSLPRVGVGTSYGLPQARRISLATPRQLYKSSNMTQRWQRREISNFEYLMFLNTIAGRTYNDLNQYPVFPWVLTNYESEELDLTLPGNFRDLSKPIGALNPKRAVFYAERYETWEDDQT
;
A
#
# COMPACT_ATOMS: atom_id res chain seq x y z
N LEU A 1 3.79 11.94 -10.51
CA LEU A 1 2.37 12.36 -10.50
C LEU A 1 1.59 11.35 -11.33
N GLU A 2 0.52 10.78 -10.79
CA GLU A 2 -0.36 9.87 -11.54
C GLU A 2 -1.74 10.50 -11.69
N VAL A 3 -2.31 10.40 -12.90
CA VAL A 3 -3.63 10.95 -13.24
C VAL A 3 -4.56 9.81 -13.62
N PHE A 4 -5.72 9.74 -12.96
CA PHE A 4 -6.76 8.74 -13.19
C PHE A 4 -7.92 9.34 -13.99
N MET A 5 -8.37 8.62 -15.02
CA MET A 5 -9.40 9.04 -15.95
C MET A 5 -10.76 8.39 -15.62
N ALA A 6 -11.86 8.94 -16.15
CA ALA A 6 -13.21 8.44 -15.89
C ALA A 6 -13.45 7.00 -16.36
N ASN A 7 -12.72 6.55 -17.40
CA ASN A 7 -12.73 5.18 -17.91
C ASN A 7 -11.83 4.22 -17.08
N ARG A 8 -11.35 4.65 -15.91
CA ARG A 8 -10.47 3.90 -15.00
C ARG A 8 -9.07 3.60 -15.52
N THR A 9 -8.65 4.20 -16.63
CA THR A 9 -7.23 4.18 -17.02
C THR A 9 -6.46 5.21 -16.19
N SER A 10 -5.15 5.00 -16.06
CA SER A 10 -4.25 5.98 -15.44
C SER A 10 -2.96 6.12 -16.23
N VAL A 11 -2.34 7.30 -16.11
CA VAL A 11 -1.03 7.59 -16.71
C VAL A 11 -0.15 8.22 -15.65
N MET A 12 1.07 7.70 -15.51
CA MET A 12 2.07 8.17 -14.56
C MET A 12 3.14 8.99 -15.27
N PHE A 13 3.49 10.13 -14.65
CA PHE A 13 4.54 11.02 -15.11
C PHE A 13 5.58 11.22 -14.01
N ASN A 14 6.86 11.13 -14.39
CA ASN A 14 7.97 11.58 -13.57
C ASN A 14 8.39 13.01 -13.97
N PHE A 15 8.86 13.79 -13.01
CA PHE A 15 9.31 15.17 -13.23
C PHE A 15 10.68 15.38 -12.58
N PRO A 16 11.49 16.36 -13.04
CA PRO A 16 12.83 16.60 -12.50
C PRO A 16 12.85 16.94 -11.01
N ASP A 17 11.80 17.60 -10.50
CA ASP A 17 11.73 18.06 -9.11
C ASP A 17 10.28 18.25 -8.61
N GLN A 18 10.14 18.38 -7.29
CA GLN A 18 8.85 18.58 -6.62
C GLN A 18 8.20 19.95 -6.92
N ALA A 19 9.00 20.97 -7.23
CA ALA A 19 8.47 22.28 -7.58
C ALA A 19 7.72 22.24 -8.92
N THR A 20 8.22 21.45 -9.87
CA THR A 20 7.61 21.17 -11.17
C THR A 20 6.31 20.40 -10.99
N VAL A 21 6.29 19.35 -10.15
CA VAL A 21 5.05 18.63 -9.79
C VAL A 21 4.00 19.60 -9.25
N LYS A 22 4.39 20.48 -8.32
CA LYS A 22 3.51 21.51 -7.76
C LYS A 22 2.94 22.39 -8.86
N LYS A 23 3.77 22.97 -9.73
CA LYS A 23 3.32 23.81 -10.87
C LYS A 23 2.29 23.09 -11.73
N VAL A 24 2.56 21.83 -12.10
CA VAL A 24 1.64 21.01 -12.92
C VAL A 24 0.30 20.80 -12.21
N VAL A 25 0.29 20.44 -10.92
CA VAL A 25 -0.95 20.26 -10.15
C VAL A 25 -1.78 21.55 -10.08
N TYR A 26 -1.13 22.72 -10.01
CA TYR A 26 -1.85 24.00 -10.04
C TYR A 26 -2.49 24.34 -11.38
N SER A 27 -1.96 23.80 -12.48
CA SER A 27 -2.55 23.92 -13.82
C SER A 27 -3.65 22.87 -14.10
N LEU A 28 -3.70 21.77 -13.34
CA LEU A 28 -4.69 20.71 -13.52
C LEU A 28 -6.06 21.02 -12.87
N PRO A 29 -7.14 20.34 -13.29
CA PRO A 29 -8.45 20.40 -12.64
C PRO A 29 -8.38 20.08 -11.14
N ARG A 30 -9.21 20.77 -10.34
CA ARG A 30 -9.21 20.64 -8.88
C ARG A 30 -9.99 19.39 -8.43
N VAL A 31 -9.42 18.21 -8.64
CA VAL A 31 -10.06 16.92 -8.33
C VAL A 31 -9.57 16.26 -7.03
N GLY A 32 -8.45 16.72 -6.46
CA GLY A 32 -7.86 16.09 -5.28
C GLY A 32 -7.34 14.68 -5.59
N VAL A 33 -7.72 13.72 -4.77
CA VAL A 33 -7.45 12.27 -4.98
C VAL A 33 -8.74 11.49 -5.27
N GLY A 34 -9.74 12.16 -5.85
CA GLY A 34 -11.08 11.61 -6.08
C GLY A 34 -12.00 11.76 -4.86
N THR A 35 -13.20 11.18 -4.96
CA THR A 35 -14.27 11.32 -3.95
C THR A 35 -14.37 10.12 -3.01
N SER A 36 -13.82 8.97 -3.40
CA SER A 36 -14.05 7.69 -2.71
C SER A 36 -13.38 7.57 -1.34
N TYR A 37 -12.37 8.40 -1.05
CA TYR A 37 -11.57 8.32 0.19
C TYR A 37 -12.04 9.27 1.30
N GLY A 38 -13.18 9.93 1.12
CA GLY A 38 -13.70 10.88 2.12
C GLY A 38 -12.80 12.10 2.33
N LEU A 39 -11.98 12.45 1.33
CA LEU A 39 -11.07 13.58 1.35
C LEU A 39 -11.62 14.75 0.51
N PRO A 40 -11.32 16.02 0.87
CA PRO A 40 -11.74 17.16 0.06
C PRO A 40 -11.14 17.16 -1.35
N GLN A 41 -11.92 17.53 -2.36
CA GLN A 41 -11.42 17.70 -3.73
C GLN A 41 -10.69 19.04 -3.88
N ALA A 42 -9.43 19.07 -3.44
CA ALA A 42 -8.57 20.25 -3.48
C ALA A 42 -7.17 19.89 -3.98
N ARG A 43 -6.52 20.82 -4.71
CA ARG A 43 -5.14 20.64 -5.22
C ARG A 43 -4.12 20.32 -4.12
N ARG A 44 -4.33 20.88 -2.91
CA ARG A 44 -3.51 20.58 -1.73
C ARG A 44 -3.55 19.09 -1.35
N ILE A 45 -4.66 18.41 -1.62
CA ILE A 45 -4.83 16.98 -1.33
C ILE A 45 -4.08 16.14 -2.37
N SER A 46 -4.03 16.55 -3.64
CA SER A 46 -3.19 15.91 -4.66
C SER A 46 -1.69 16.04 -4.37
N LEU A 47 -1.28 16.99 -3.53
CA LEU A 47 0.11 17.22 -3.09
C LEU A 47 0.35 16.74 -1.65
N ALA A 48 -0.65 16.15 -0.99
CA ALA A 48 -0.52 15.72 0.39
C ALA A 48 0.38 14.49 0.50
N THR A 49 1.13 14.38 1.59
CA THR A 49 1.98 13.20 1.83
C THR A 49 1.13 11.97 2.14
N PRO A 50 1.64 10.74 1.93
CA PRO A 50 0.95 9.51 2.30
C PRO A 50 0.39 9.52 3.73
N ARG A 51 1.18 10.04 4.69
CA ARG A 51 0.78 10.16 6.10
C ARG A 51 -0.40 11.12 6.30
N GLN A 52 -0.43 12.24 5.56
CA GLN A 52 -1.53 13.21 5.63
C GLN A 52 -2.82 12.64 5.03
N LEU A 53 -2.72 11.94 3.89
CA LEU A 53 -3.83 11.25 3.26
C LEU A 53 -4.44 10.18 4.17
N TYR A 54 -3.59 9.35 4.77
CA TYR A 54 -4.01 8.34 5.73
C TYR A 54 -4.76 8.94 6.91
N LYS A 55 -4.16 9.94 7.59
CA LYS A 55 -4.74 10.56 8.79
C LYS A 55 -6.06 11.28 8.54
N SER A 56 -6.23 11.86 7.34
CA SER A 56 -7.39 12.71 7.02
C SER A 56 -8.52 11.96 6.34
N SER A 57 -8.27 10.73 5.88
CA SER A 57 -9.25 9.87 5.21
C SER A 57 -10.19 9.23 6.22
N ASN A 58 -11.42 8.92 5.80
CA ASN A 58 -12.38 8.16 6.60
C ASN A 58 -12.34 6.64 6.31
N MET A 59 -11.44 6.19 5.43
CA MET A 59 -11.42 4.80 4.94
C MET A 59 -11.15 3.77 6.06
N THR A 60 -10.34 4.11 7.07
CA THR A 60 -10.08 3.23 8.20
C THR A 60 -11.34 2.98 9.03
N GLN A 61 -12.14 4.02 9.28
CA GLN A 61 -13.41 3.88 10.01
C GLN A 61 -14.42 3.07 9.19
N ARG A 62 -14.49 3.32 7.87
CA ARG A 62 -15.36 2.56 6.96
C ARG A 62 -15.00 1.07 6.96
N TRP A 63 -13.70 0.75 6.93
CA TRP A 63 -13.21 -0.62 7.01
C TRP A 63 -13.56 -1.29 8.35
N GLN A 64 -13.33 -0.60 9.47
CA GLN A 64 -13.69 -1.10 10.81
C GLN A 64 -15.20 -1.34 10.96
N ARG A 65 -16.03 -0.52 10.31
CA ARG A 65 -17.50 -0.67 10.26
C ARG A 65 -17.98 -1.67 9.21
N ARG A 66 -17.06 -2.32 8.47
CA ARG A 66 -17.33 -3.28 7.39
C ARG A 66 -18.11 -2.68 6.21
N GLU A 67 -18.04 -1.37 6.02
CA GLU A 67 -18.59 -0.68 4.84
C GLU A 67 -17.72 -0.86 3.60
N ILE A 68 -16.46 -1.26 3.79
CA ILE A 68 -15.53 -1.69 2.74
C ILE A 68 -14.82 -2.97 3.18
N SER A 69 -14.49 -3.81 2.21
CA SER A 69 -13.81 -5.09 2.41
C SER A 69 -12.33 -4.94 2.77
N ASN A 70 -11.71 -6.02 3.25
CA ASN A 70 -10.26 -6.09 3.44
C ASN A 70 -9.49 -5.80 2.14
N PHE A 71 -9.98 -6.31 1.00
CA PHE A 71 -9.37 -6.09 -0.30
C PHE A 71 -9.38 -4.60 -0.68
N GLU A 72 -10.53 -3.94 -0.55
CA GLU A 72 -10.67 -2.51 -0.85
C GLU A 72 -9.82 -1.65 0.08
N TYR A 73 -9.76 -2.00 1.38
CA TYR A 73 -8.92 -1.28 2.32
C TYR A 73 -7.43 -1.46 2.03
N LEU A 74 -6.98 -2.67 1.69
CA LEU A 74 -5.60 -2.91 1.26
C LEU A 74 -5.28 -2.18 -0.05
N MET A 75 -6.20 -2.12 -1.01
CA MET A 75 -6.04 -1.31 -2.21
C MET A 75 -5.89 0.17 -1.87
N PHE A 76 -6.73 0.71 -1.00
CA PHE A 76 -6.61 2.09 -0.52
C PHE A 76 -5.23 2.36 0.10
N LEU A 77 -4.77 1.49 1.00
CA LEU A 77 -3.46 1.62 1.64
C LEU A 77 -2.31 1.62 0.62
N ASN A 78 -2.37 0.70 -0.37
CA ASN A 78 -1.41 0.66 -1.47
C ASN A 78 -1.41 1.98 -2.27
N THR A 79 -2.58 2.45 -2.69
CA THR A 79 -2.71 3.68 -3.48
C THR A 79 -2.16 4.90 -2.75
N ILE A 80 -2.51 5.12 -1.49
CA ILE A 80 -2.01 6.30 -0.74
C ILE A 80 -0.53 6.20 -0.39
N ALA A 81 0.04 4.98 -0.33
CA ALA A 81 1.47 4.75 -0.17
C ALA A 81 2.27 5.00 -1.47
N GLY A 82 1.61 5.35 -2.57
CA GLY A 82 2.23 5.62 -3.87
C GLY A 82 2.39 4.38 -4.75
N ARG A 83 1.79 3.24 -4.38
CA ARG A 83 1.84 2.03 -5.22
C ARG A 83 0.92 2.18 -6.42
N THR A 84 1.36 1.68 -7.58
CA THR A 84 0.68 1.86 -8.87
C THR A 84 0.86 0.67 -9.80
N TYR A 85 -0.05 0.50 -10.74
CA TYR A 85 0.08 -0.47 -11.83
C TYR A 85 1.00 0.02 -12.96
N ASN A 86 1.33 1.32 -12.98
CA ASN A 86 2.16 1.93 -14.04
C ASN A 86 3.68 1.78 -13.81
N ASP A 87 4.11 1.41 -12.60
CA ASP A 87 5.52 1.15 -12.27
C ASP A 87 5.62 -0.19 -11.53
N LEU A 88 6.19 -1.20 -12.20
CA LEU A 88 6.34 -2.55 -11.65
C LEU A 88 7.23 -2.60 -10.41
N ASN A 89 8.14 -1.64 -10.23
CA ASN A 89 8.96 -1.56 -9.02
C ASN A 89 8.15 -1.06 -7.81
N GLN A 90 6.99 -0.44 -8.06
CA GLN A 90 6.08 0.11 -7.06
C GLN A 90 4.72 -0.57 -7.10
N TYR A 91 4.66 -1.83 -7.53
CA TYR A 91 3.42 -2.58 -7.66
C TYR A 91 2.69 -2.76 -6.31
N PRO A 92 1.34 -2.79 -6.28
CA PRO A 92 0.58 -3.06 -5.06
C PRO A 92 0.99 -4.37 -4.37
N VAL A 93 1.09 -4.32 -3.04
CA VAL A 93 1.52 -5.43 -2.19
C VAL A 93 0.33 -5.99 -1.42
N PHE A 94 0.17 -7.31 -1.46
CA PHE A 94 -0.82 -8.06 -0.68
C PHE A 94 -0.14 -9.13 0.17
N PRO A 95 -0.65 -9.40 1.38
CA PRO A 95 -0.11 -10.48 2.20
C PRO A 95 -0.52 -11.84 1.63
N TRP A 96 0.37 -12.81 1.77
CA TRP A 96 -0.04 -14.21 1.74
C TRP A 96 -0.98 -14.47 2.92
N VAL A 97 -2.12 -15.11 2.66
CA VAL A 97 -3.16 -15.38 3.67
C VAL A 97 -3.20 -16.86 4.02
N LEU A 98 -3.20 -17.73 3.03
CA LEU A 98 -3.24 -19.19 3.24
C LEU A 98 -1.83 -19.76 3.30
N THR A 99 -1.67 -20.82 4.10
CA THR A 99 -0.42 -21.58 4.25
C THR A 99 -0.52 -22.99 3.68
N ASN A 100 -1.73 -23.57 3.64
CA ASN A 100 -1.97 -24.91 3.15
C ASN A 100 -2.43 -24.88 1.67
N TYR A 101 -1.60 -25.44 0.80
CA TYR A 101 -1.87 -25.61 -0.63
C TYR A 101 -1.75 -27.08 -1.08
N GLU A 102 -1.70 -28.01 -0.12
CA GLU A 102 -1.45 -29.44 -0.36
C GLU A 102 -2.70 -30.29 -0.12
N SER A 103 -3.56 -29.90 0.81
CA SER A 103 -4.81 -30.63 1.10
C SER A 103 -5.82 -30.48 -0.05
N GLU A 104 -6.52 -31.57 -0.35
CA GLU A 104 -7.62 -31.57 -1.34
C GLU A 104 -8.79 -30.67 -0.91
N GLU A 105 -9.04 -30.60 0.40
CA GLU A 105 -10.03 -29.72 1.01
C GLU A 105 -9.37 -28.71 1.95
N LEU A 106 -9.87 -27.47 1.95
CA LEU A 106 -9.37 -26.37 2.77
C LEU A 106 -10.41 -25.91 3.79
N ASP A 107 -10.22 -26.30 5.05
CA ASP A 107 -11.06 -25.83 6.16
C ASP A 107 -10.66 -24.40 6.60
N LEU A 108 -11.53 -23.43 6.35
CA LEU A 108 -11.32 -22.02 6.72
C LEU A 108 -11.60 -21.72 8.20
N THR A 109 -12.00 -22.71 8.99
CA THR A 109 -12.15 -22.58 10.44
C THR A 109 -10.90 -23.00 11.20
N LEU A 110 -9.98 -23.75 10.55
CA LEU A 110 -8.73 -24.22 11.14
C LEU A 110 -7.68 -23.11 11.14
N PRO A 111 -7.22 -22.61 12.31
CA PRO A 111 -6.24 -21.52 12.37
C PRO A 111 -4.90 -21.85 11.69
N GLY A 112 -4.53 -23.14 11.64
CA GLY A 112 -3.29 -23.62 11.01
C GLY A 112 -3.24 -23.42 9.49
N ASN A 113 -4.39 -23.21 8.83
CA ASN A 113 -4.45 -22.93 7.40
C ASN A 113 -4.14 -21.47 7.05
N PHE A 114 -3.99 -20.60 8.06
CA PHE A 114 -3.74 -19.17 7.87
C PHE A 114 -2.33 -18.78 8.29
N ARG A 115 -1.78 -17.82 7.55
CA ARG A 115 -0.48 -17.22 7.85
C ARG A 115 -0.60 -16.33 9.08
N ASP A 116 0.41 -16.37 9.94
CA ASP A 116 0.61 -15.36 10.98
C ASP A 116 0.87 -13.99 10.34
N LEU A 117 -0.15 -13.13 10.34
CA LEU A 117 -0.11 -11.79 9.74
C LEU A 117 0.72 -10.79 10.54
N SER A 118 1.10 -11.11 11.79
CA SER A 118 1.93 -10.24 12.63
C SER A 118 3.41 -10.29 12.24
N LYS A 119 3.82 -11.32 11.49
CA LYS A 119 5.22 -11.56 11.11
C LYS A 119 5.48 -11.25 9.63
N PRO A 120 6.67 -10.77 9.25
CA PRO A 120 7.09 -10.74 7.85
C PRO A 120 7.35 -12.16 7.31
N ILE A 121 7.38 -12.32 5.98
CA ILE A 121 7.61 -13.62 5.32
C ILE A 121 8.93 -14.26 5.79
N GLY A 122 10.00 -13.47 5.94
CA GLY A 122 11.31 -13.94 6.38
C GLY A 122 11.29 -14.63 7.75
N ALA A 123 10.37 -14.22 8.64
CA ALA A 123 10.25 -14.69 10.01
C ALA A 123 9.28 -15.85 10.22
N LEU A 124 8.64 -16.36 9.15
CA LEU A 124 7.68 -17.49 9.26
C LEU A 124 8.37 -18.83 9.52
N ASN A 125 9.52 -19.06 8.86
CA ASN A 125 10.31 -20.26 9.08
C ASN A 125 11.33 -19.99 10.20
N PRO A 126 11.28 -20.69 11.34
CA PRO A 126 12.18 -20.43 12.47
C PRO A 126 13.67 -20.53 12.11
N LYS A 127 14.06 -21.52 11.28
CA LYS A 127 15.46 -21.69 10.86
C LYS A 127 15.93 -20.49 10.04
N ARG A 128 15.08 -20.00 9.15
CA ARG A 128 15.37 -18.82 8.32
C ARG A 128 15.35 -17.53 9.14
N ALA A 129 14.49 -17.44 10.14
CA ALA A 129 14.41 -16.30 11.04
C ALA A 129 15.71 -16.13 11.85
N VAL A 130 16.24 -17.23 12.41
CA VAL A 130 17.54 -17.24 13.13
C VAL A 130 18.66 -16.78 12.21
N PHE A 131 18.74 -17.34 11.00
CA PHE A 131 19.74 -16.93 10.00
C PHE A 131 19.68 -15.42 9.69
N TYR A 132 18.49 -14.83 9.54
CA TYR A 132 18.36 -13.39 9.28
C TYR A 132 18.71 -12.53 10.50
N ALA A 133 18.40 -13.00 11.72
CA ALA A 133 18.77 -12.31 12.94
C ALA A 133 20.29 -12.29 13.11
N GLU A 134 20.95 -13.44 12.99
CA GLU A 134 22.42 -13.56 13.05
C GLU A 134 23.08 -12.68 11.99
N ARG A 135 22.61 -12.74 10.73
CA ARG A 135 23.14 -11.89 9.65
C ARG A 135 23.04 -10.40 9.97
N TYR A 136 21.96 -9.96 10.61
CA TYR A 136 21.78 -8.56 10.99
C TYR A 136 22.70 -8.17 12.15
N GLU A 137 22.87 -9.05 13.13
CA GLU A 137 23.71 -8.81 14.31
C GLU A 137 25.21 -8.79 13.98
N THR A 138 25.66 -9.65 13.07
CA THR A 138 27.07 -9.72 12.66
C THR A 138 27.42 -8.75 11.53
N TRP A 139 26.48 -7.92 11.09
CA TRP A 139 26.72 -6.96 10.03
C TRP A 139 27.55 -5.78 10.56
N GLU A 140 28.82 -5.73 10.21
CA GLU A 140 29.65 -4.55 10.41
C GLU A 140 29.30 -3.51 9.32
N ASP A 141 28.69 -2.40 9.72
CA ASP A 141 28.44 -1.27 8.84
C ASP A 141 29.68 -0.36 8.89
N ASP A 142 30.53 -0.39 7.85
CA ASP A 142 31.75 0.44 7.71
C ASP A 142 31.44 1.96 7.59
N GLN A 143 30.30 2.43 8.11
CA GLN A 143 29.81 3.82 8.02
C GLN A 143 29.79 4.57 9.37
N THR A 144 30.78 4.34 10.23
CA THR A 144 31.14 5.27 11.32
C THR A 144 32.48 5.92 11.10
#